data_AF-A0A6L8M1N6-F1
#
_entry.id   AF-A0A6L8M1N6-F1
#
_cell.length_a   1.000
_cell.length_b   1.000
_cell.length_c   1.000
_cell.angle_alpha   90.00
_cell.angle_beta   90.00
_cell.angle_gamma   90.00
#
_symmetry.space_group_name_H-M   'P 1'
#
loop_
_entity.id
_entity.type
_entity.pdbx_description
1 polymer ?
#
loop_
_entity_poly.entity_id
_entity_poly.type
_entity_poly.pdbx_seq_one_letter_code
_entity_poly.pdbx_strand_id
1 'polypeptide(L)'
;MKFSSLLLSSLLLLSSSVCANTTTYVYCGPPDGGRDWDWLLDHDDNYVTIKGQWARITEASGRYFKVFRVSEELWQQKSLQCPSGYNVQPADSGTSRWEIFEVMRNNGSSYFIHGYRTYYFQGQIESNFQLRV
;
A
#
# COMPACT_ATOMS: atom_id res chain seq x y z
N MET A 1 58.90 -11.70 8.50
CA MET A 1 57.92 -11.82 7.39
C MET A 1 56.65 -11.10 7.82
N LYS A 2 56.17 -10.15 6.99
CA LYS A 2 55.07 -9.22 7.28
C LYS A 2 53.73 -9.94 7.15
N PHE A 3 53.08 -10.27 8.26
CA PHE A 3 51.65 -10.60 8.30
C PHE A 3 50.88 -9.31 8.56
N SER A 4 50.71 -8.51 7.51
CA SER A 4 49.85 -7.33 7.53
C SER A 4 48.86 -7.46 6.37
N SER A 5 47.60 -7.14 6.66
CA SER A 5 46.52 -6.92 5.68
C SER A 5 45.73 -8.14 5.20
N LEU A 6 45.08 -8.87 6.11
CA LEU A 6 43.94 -9.75 5.77
C LEU A 6 42.75 -9.58 6.73
N LEU A 7 42.50 -8.36 7.22
CA LEU A 7 41.37 -8.06 8.14
C LEU A 7 40.45 -6.94 7.63
N LEU A 8 40.50 -6.58 6.34
CA LEU A 8 39.77 -5.41 5.82
C LEU A 8 38.74 -5.70 4.72
N SER A 9 38.19 -6.92 4.66
CA SER A 9 37.26 -7.30 3.57
C SER A 9 35.84 -7.70 4.03
N SER A 10 35.50 -7.62 5.32
CA SER A 10 34.22 -8.12 5.84
C SER A 10 33.16 -7.05 6.17
N LEU A 11 33.30 -5.80 5.72
CA LEU A 11 32.48 -4.67 6.20
C LEU A 11 31.44 -4.11 5.20
N LEU A 12 31.15 -4.78 4.09
CA LEU A 12 30.17 -4.29 3.10
C LEU A 12 29.13 -5.36 2.71
N LEU A 13 28.43 -5.88 3.72
CA LEU A 13 27.08 -6.41 3.53
C LEU A 13 26.11 -5.48 4.27
N LEU A 14 26.10 -4.21 3.85
CA LEU A 14 24.95 -3.34 4.08
C LEU A 14 23.81 -3.95 3.27
N SER A 15 23.05 -4.84 3.91
CA SER A 15 21.76 -5.30 3.42
C SER A 15 20.87 -4.07 3.31
N SER A 16 20.85 -3.48 2.11
CA SER A 16 19.83 -2.52 1.74
C SER A 16 18.52 -3.29 1.79
N SER A 17 17.68 -2.97 2.77
CA SER A 17 16.28 -3.37 2.77
C SER A 17 15.62 -2.68 1.59
N VAL A 18 15.79 -3.22 0.39
CA VAL A 18 15.07 -2.78 -0.79
C VAL A 18 13.63 -3.19 -0.57
N CYS A 19 12.80 -2.26 -0.09
CA CYS A 19 11.36 -2.40 -0.20
C CYS A 19 11.07 -2.54 -1.70
N ALA A 20 10.74 -3.74 -2.16
CA ALA A 20 10.52 -4.00 -3.57
C ALA A 20 9.30 -3.21 -4.03
N ASN A 21 9.47 -2.40 -5.07
CA ASN A 21 8.36 -1.76 -5.75
C ASN A 21 7.53 -2.87 -6.41
N THR A 22 6.28 -3.02 -5.99
CA THR A 22 5.34 -4.04 -6.47
C THR A 22 4.20 -3.38 -7.25
N THR A 23 3.29 -4.20 -7.76
CA THR A 23 2.05 -3.75 -8.41
C THR A 23 0.87 -4.28 -7.60
N THR A 24 -0.16 -3.46 -7.43
CA THR A 24 -1.42 -3.85 -6.78
C THR A 24 -2.60 -3.46 -7.67
N TYR A 25 -3.75 -4.10 -7.47
CA TYR A 25 -5.00 -3.75 -8.16
C TYR A 25 -5.68 -2.60 -7.46
N VAL A 26 -6.53 -1.90 -8.20
CA VAL A 26 -7.32 -0.78 -7.72
C VAL A 26 -8.79 -1.15 -7.75
N TYR A 27 -9.51 -0.83 -6.68
CA TYR A 27 -10.95 -1.01 -6.61
C TYR A 27 -11.63 0.23 -6.04
N CYS A 28 -12.94 0.32 -6.26
CA CYS A 28 -13.82 1.35 -5.74
C CYS A 28 -14.66 0.75 -4.63
N GLY A 29 -14.54 1.28 -3.41
CA GLY A 29 -15.30 0.80 -2.26
C GLY A 29 -15.96 1.92 -1.47
N PRO A 30 -17.02 1.60 -0.71
CA PRO A 30 -17.79 2.59 0.02
C PRO A 30 -17.00 3.08 1.23
N PRO A 31 -17.27 4.30 1.72
CA PRO A 31 -16.53 4.91 2.83
C PRO A 31 -16.64 4.13 4.16
N ASP A 32 -17.65 3.26 4.30
CA ASP A 32 -17.94 2.48 5.49
C ASP A 32 -17.36 1.04 5.44
N GLY A 33 -16.70 0.66 4.33
CA GLY A 33 -16.14 -0.69 4.17
C GLY A 33 -17.18 -1.78 3.96
N GLY A 34 -18.36 -1.43 3.44
CA GLY A 34 -19.45 -2.34 3.07
C GLY A 34 -19.16 -3.26 1.88
N ARG A 35 -20.16 -4.09 1.52
CA ARG A 35 -20.04 -5.17 0.51
C ARG A 35 -20.10 -4.71 -0.94
N ASP A 36 -20.55 -3.49 -1.18
CA ASP A 36 -20.75 -2.94 -2.50
C ASP A 36 -19.42 -2.36 -2.97
N TRP A 37 -18.50 -3.18 -3.45
CA TRP A 37 -17.24 -2.70 -4.02
C TRP A 37 -17.03 -3.37 -5.36
N ASP A 38 -16.36 -2.66 -6.27
CA ASP A 38 -16.07 -3.16 -7.61
C ASP A 38 -14.62 -2.87 -7.99
N TRP A 39 -14.01 -3.78 -8.75
CA TRP A 39 -12.71 -3.54 -9.35
C TRP A 39 -12.77 -2.34 -10.30
N LEU A 40 -11.75 -1.49 -10.24
CA LEU A 40 -11.63 -0.40 -11.20
C LEU A 40 -11.14 -0.98 -12.52
N LEU A 41 -11.93 -0.79 -13.58
CA LEU A 41 -11.62 -1.23 -14.94
C LEU A 41 -11.21 -0.04 -15.81
N ASP A 42 -10.33 -0.28 -16.77
CA ASP A 42 -10.06 0.68 -17.85
C ASP A 42 -11.08 0.58 -18.99
N HIS A 43 -10.86 1.34 -20.07
CA HIS A 43 -11.77 1.40 -21.21
C HIS A 43 -11.84 0.11 -22.03
N ASP A 44 -10.89 -0.81 -21.82
CA ASP A 44 -10.81 -2.10 -22.48
C ASP A 44 -11.24 -3.24 -21.53
N ASP A 45 -11.95 -2.91 -20.44
CA ASP A 45 -12.41 -3.81 -19.38
C ASP A 45 -11.26 -4.55 -18.64
N ASN A 46 -10.03 -4.01 -18.67
CA ASN A 46 -8.92 -4.59 -17.92
C ASN A 46 -8.85 -4.03 -16.51
N TYR A 47 -8.43 -4.87 -15.55
CA TYR A 47 -8.20 -4.44 -14.17
C TYR A 47 -7.10 -3.37 -14.09
N VAL A 48 -7.45 -2.22 -13.52
CA VAL A 48 -6.50 -1.14 -13.29
C VAL A 48 -5.53 -1.53 -12.19
N THR A 49 -4.24 -1.33 -12.48
CA THR A 49 -3.15 -1.57 -11.53
C THR A 49 -2.28 -0.34 -11.36
N ILE A 50 -1.61 -0.26 -10.20
CA ILE A 50 -0.68 0.81 -9.86
C ILE A 50 0.56 0.27 -9.16
N LYS A 51 1.71 0.87 -9.48
CA LYS A 51 3.01 0.52 -8.88
C LYS A 51 3.24 1.27 -7.58
N GLY A 52 3.84 0.60 -6.61
CA GLY A 52 4.10 1.18 -5.30
C GLY A 52 4.62 0.15 -4.30
N GLN A 53 4.49 0.47 -3.01
CA GLN A 53 5.06 -0.34 -1.94
C GLN A 53 4.07 -0.49 -0.78
N TRP A 54 3.84 -1.73 -0.34
CA TRP A 54 3.09 -1.97 0.89
C TRP A 54 3.88 -1.48 2.11
N ALA A 55 3.19 -0.79 3.00
CA ALA A 55 3.73 -0.30 4.26
C ALA A 55 2.69 -0.40 5.37
N ARG A 56 3.14 -0.11 6.60
CA ARG A 56 2.33 -0.14 7.81
C ARG A 56 2.45 1.19 8.55
N ILE A 57 1.32 1.74 8.97
CA ILE A 57 1.27 2.91 9.84
C ILE A 57 0.87 2.44 11.23
N THR A 58 1.77 2.62 12.20
CA THR A 58 1.54 2.23 13.60
C THR A 58 1.15 3.45 14.42
N GLU A 59 0.01 3.38 15.09
CA GLU A 59 -0.48 4.39 16.03
C GLU A 59 0.18 4.22 17.40
N ALA A 60 0.16 5.28 18.22
CA ALA A 60 0.71 5.24 19.58
C ALA A 60 0.05 4.18 20.49
N SER A 61 -1.18 3.79 20.17
CA SER A 61 -1.93 2.71 20.83
C SER A 61 -1.36 1.31 20.55
N GLY A 62 -0.39 1.17 19.62
CA GLY A 62 0.09 -0.11 19.12
C GLY A 62 -0.78 -0.72 18.01
N ARG A 63 -1.92 -0.09 17.71
CA ARG A 63 -2.76 -0.42 16.56
C ARG A 63 -2.05 -0.03 15.27
N TYR A 64 -2.37 -0.70 14.18
CA TYR A 64 -1.86 -0.32 12.88
C TYR A 64 -2.87 -0.58 11.76
N PHE A 65 -2.67 0.07 10.63
CA PHE A 65 -3.33 -0.24 9.37
C PHE A 65 -2.27 -0.33 8.26
N LYS A 66 -2.58 -0.99 7.15
CA LYS A 66 -1.65 -1.05 6.02
C LYS A 66 -1.99 0.03 5.01
N VAL A 67 -0.97 0.42 4.27
CA VAL A 67 -1.10 1.39 3.19
C VAL A 67 -0.32 0.92 1.98
N PHE A 68 -0.78 1.30 0.79
CA PHE A 68 0.00 1.18 -0.43
C PHE A 68 0.59 2.55 -0.79
N ARG A 69 1.92 2.65 -0.71
CA ARG A 69 2.66 3.88 -0.99
C ARG A 69 2.88 4.06 -2.48
N VAL A 70 2.54 5.24 -2.98
CA VAL A 70 2.66 5.61 -4.39
C VAL A 70 3.24 7.02 -4.50
N SER A 71 4.05 7.30 -5.52
CA SER A 71 4.53 8.67 -5.74
C SER A 71 3.39 9.58 -6.21
N GLU A 72 3.43 10.86 -5.83
CA GLU A 72 2.45 11.87 -6.24
C GLU A 72 2.39 12.01 -7.77
N GLU A 73 3.54 11.93 -8.44
CA GLU A 73 3.65 11.95 -9.90
C GLU A 73 2.84 10.81 -10.55
N LEU A 74 3.02 9.58 -10.06
CA LEU A 74 2.31 8.41 -10.58
C LEU A 74 0.82 8.47 -10.24
N TRP A 75 0.48 8.95 -9.05
CA TRP A 75 -0.92 9.14 -8.63
C TRP A 75 -1.66 10.10 -9.56
N GLN A 76 -1.06 11.26 -9.83
CA GLN A 76 -1.60 12.27 -10.76
C GLN A 76 -1.70 11.71 -12.19
N GLN A 77 -0.65 11.03 -12.67
CA GLN A 77 -0.63 10.41 -14.00
C GLN A 77 -1.74 9.37 -14.17
N LYS A 78 -1.98 8.52 -13.17
CA LYS A 78 -3.01 7.49 -13.22
C LYS A 78 -4.42 8.07 -13.19
N SER A 79 -4.61 9.25 -12.57
CA SER A 79 -5.90 9.95 -12.52
C SER A 79 -7.06 9.02 -12.11
N LEU A 80 -6.81 8.18 -11.10
CA LEU A 80 -7.78 7.17 -10.64
C LEU A 80 -9.05 7.86 -10.13
N GLN A 81 -10.21 7.42 -10.62
CA GLN A 81 -11.51 7.97 -10.25
C GLN A 81 -12.50 6.84 -10.00
N CYS A 82 -13.31 7.00 -8.97
CA CYS A 82 -14.44 6.14 -8.66
C CYS A 82 -15.76 6.89 -8.86
N PRO A 83 -16.88 6.18 -9.05
CA PRO A 83 -18.20 6.79 -9.02
C PRO A 83 -18.45 7.58 -7.72
N SER A 84 -19.36 8.55 -7.78
CA SER A 84 -19.73 9.34 -6.60
C SER A 84 -20.17 8.44 -5.45
N GLY A 85 -19.65 8.70 -4.25
CA GLY A 85 -19.91 7.90 -3.05
C GLY A 85 -18.92 6.75 -2.81
N TYR A 86 -17.96 6.53 -3.71
CA TYR A 86 -16.93 5.50 -3.58
C TYR A 86 -15.52 6.10 -3.49
N ASN A 87 -14.60 5.37 -2.87
CA ASN A 87 -13.20 5.73 -2.73
C ASN A 87 -12.29 4.74 -3.43
N VAL A 88 -11.20 5.26 -4.00
CA VAL A 88 -10.14 4.48 -4.66
C VAL A 88 -9.29 3.78 -3.60
N GLN A 89 -9.18 2.45 -3.67
CA GLN A 89 -8.44 1.65 -2.68
C GLN A 89 -7.57 0.55 -3.33
N PRO A 90 -6.41 0.21 -2.72
CA PRO A 90 -5.52 -0.85 -3.19
C PRO A 90 -5.93 -2.23 -2.68
N ALA A 91 -5.81 -3.26 -3.51
CA ALA A 91 -5.94 -4.64 -3.10
C ALA A 91 -5.04 -5.57 -3.94
N ASP A 92 -4.41 -6.56 -3.30
CA ASP A 92 -3.65 -7.59 -4.01
C ASP A 92 -4.56 -8.71 -4.55
N SER A 93 -5.76 -8.87 -3.99
CA SER A 93 -6.74 -9.86 -4.42
C SER A 93 -8.15 -9.52 -3.94
N GLY A 94 -9.15 -10.24 -4.45
CA GLY A 94 -10.54 -10.10 -4.00
C GLY A 94 -10.79 -10.57 -2.57
N THR A 95 -9.78 -11.10 -1.87
CA THR A 95 -9.86 -11.48 -0.44
C THR A 95 -9.05 -10.55 0.47
N SER A 96 -8.46 -9.50 -0.11
CA SER A 96 -7.71 -8.51 0.63
C SER A 96 -8.60 -7.84 1.67
N ARG A 97 -7.95 -7.34 2.73
CA ARG A 97 -8.59 -6.46 3.71
C ARG A 97 -8.66 -5.05 3.13
N TRP A 98 -9.47 -4.21 3.76
CA TRP A 98 -9.52 -2.81 3.41
C TRP A 98 -8.23 -2.12 3.83
N GLU A 99 -7.50 -1.62 2.85
CA GLU A 99 -6.29 -0.82 3.05
C GLU A 99 -6.41 0.46 2.21
N ILE A 100 -5.56 1.46 2.42
CA ILE A 100 -5.67 2.76 1.74
C ILE A 100 -4.37 3.15 1.05
N PHE A 101 -4.44 4.12 0.14
CA PHE A 101 -3.24 4.71 -0.44
C PHE A 101 -2.58 5.73 0.49
N GLU A 102 -1.25 5.73 0.51
CA GLU A 102 -0.43 6.83 1.00
C GLU A 102 0.31 7.43 -0.19
N VAL A 103 0.05 8.70 -0.49
CA VAL A 103 0.71 9.40 -1.61
C VAL A 103 1.93 10.13 -1.09
N MET A 104 3.09 9.77 -1.63
CA MET A 104 4.40 10.29 -1.26
C MET A 104 4.78 11.45 -2.19
N ARG A 105 5.10 12.61 -1.61
CA ARG A 105 5.61 13.77 -2.34
C ARG A 105 7.13 13.74 -2.42
N ASN A 106 7.69 14.41 -3.43
CA ASN A 106 9.14 14.50 -3.63
C ASN A 106 9.87 15.22 -2.49
N ASN A 107 9.17 16.04 -1.71
CA ASN A 107 9.73 16.71 -0.54
C ASN A 107 9.77 15.82 0.73
N GLY A 108 9.40 14.54 0.61
CA GLY A 108 9.36 13.57 1.72
C GLY A 108 8.09 13.61 2.57
N SER A 109 7.19 14.58 2.37
CA SER A 109 5.87 14.57 3.00
C SER A 109 4.94 13.56 2.32
N SER A 110 3.88 13.16 3.00
CA SER A 110 2.85 12.29 2.44
C SER A 110 1.44 12.72 2.86
N TYR A 111 0.44 12.15 2.22
CA TYR A 111 -0.96 12.25 2.63
C TYR A 111 -1.70 10.94 2.35
N PHE A 112 -2.74 10.68 3.13
CA PHE A 112 -3.58 9.51 2.94
C PHE A 112 -4.76 9.84 2.03
N ILE A 113 -5.08 8.89 1.15
CA ILE A 113 -6.32 8.93 0.41
C ILE A 113 -7.43 8.42 1.31
N HIS A 114 -8.57 9.11 1.28
CA HIS A 114 -9.73 8.74 2.08
C HIS A 114 -10.27 7.38 1.66
N GLY A 115 -10.75 6.59 2.62
CA GLY A 115 -11.26 5.25 2.41
C GLY A 115 -11.37 4.49 3.72
N TYR A 116 -12.10 3.38 3.70
CA TYR A 116 -12.21 2.52 4.87
C TYR A 116 -10.89 1.77 5.09
N ARG A 117 -10.45 1.59 6.33
CA ARG A 117 -9.19 0.89 6.64
C ARG A 117 -9.38 -0.11 7.76
N THR A 118 -8.74 -1.26 7.60
CA THR A 118 -8.74 -2.33 8.60
C THR A 118 -7.69 -2.03 9.65
N TYR A 119 -8.11 -2.04 10.91
CA TYR A 119 -7.21 -1.91 12.04
C TYR A 119 -6.79 -3.28 12.57
N TYR A 120 -5.50 -3.35 12.89
CA TYR A 120 -4.86 -4.52 13.42
C TYR A 120 -4.22 -4.18 14.77
N PHE A 121 -4.25 -5.13 15.71
CA PHE A 121 -3.56 -5.04 17.00
C PHE A 121 -2.87 -6.38 17.28
N GLN A 122 -1.56 -6.35 17.53
CA GLN A 122 -0.75 -7.57 17.76
C GLN A 122 -0.90 -8.66 16.66
N GLY A 123 -1.13 -8.23 15.41
CA GLY A 123 -1.32 -9.15 14.28
C GLY A 123 -2.75 -9.71 14.15
N GLN A 124 -3.62 -9.43 15.12
CA GLN A 124 -5.05 -9.73 15.05
C GLN A 124 -5.82 -8.55 14.45
N ILE A 125 -6.96 -8.84 13.85
CA ILE A 125 -7.86 -7.85 13.27
C ILE A 125 -8.85 -7.40 14.35
N GLU A 126 -9.06 -6.10 14.49
CA GLU A 126 -10.04 -5.57 15.45
C GLU A 126 -11.49 -5.64 14.96
N SER A 127 -11.72 -5.61 13.64
CA SER A 127 -13.05 -5.78 13.02
C SER A 127 -13.01 -6.61 11.73
N ASN A 128 -13.83 -7.65 11.65
CA ASN A 128 -13.81 -8.60 10.54
C ASN A 128 -14.64 -8.11 9.34
N PHE A 129 -13.98 -7.52 8.35
CA PHE A 129 -14.50 -7.47 6.99
C PHE A 129 -13.43 -7.90 5.98
N GLN A 130 -13.82 -8.71 4.99
CA GLN A 130 -13.00 -9.08 3.83
C GLN A 130 -13.72 -8.64 2.56
N LEU A 131 -12.95 -8.14 1.60
CA LEU A 131 -13.41 -8.10 0.22
C LEU A 131 -13.79 -9.56 -0.16
N ARG A 132 -14.89 -9.73 -0.90
CA ARG A 132 -15.35 -11.06 -1.36
C ARG A 132 -15.31 -11.08 -2.88
N VAL A 133 -14.65 -12.11 -3.42
CA VAL A 133 -14.56 -12.41 -4.85
C VAL A 133 -15.91 -12.78 -5.46
#